data_AF-A0A9P4K0S1-F1
#
_entry.id   AF-A0A9P4K0S1-F1
#
_cell.length_a   1.000
_cell.length_b   1.000
_cell.length_c   1.000
_cell.angle_alpha   90.00
_cell.angle_beta   90.00
_cell.angle_gamma   90.00
#
_symmetry.space_group_name_H-M   'P 1'
#
loop_
_entity.id
_entity.type
_entity.pdbx_description
1 polymer ?
#
loop_
_entity_poly.entity_id
_entity_poly.type
_entity_poly.pdbx_seq_one_letter_code
_entity_poly.pdbx_strand_id
1 'polypeptide(L)'
;MSATAAARHIYWILYLNREHFPPKFAVYVAAFNFAFDIVRPLLLLFLKASTILRSSRIPIPGNNFSLLLPLLLRAAMFLFGSITEILAEVQRKRFKYRPENKGKIYTGGLWRFARYINYASYILWRGGYMLAAGRIVPGVLEVLFLQDFLRTSVKGMDEYMTSKVR
;
A
#
# COMPACT_ATOMS: atom_id res chain seq x y z
N MET A 1 -11.18 2.44 -4.77
CA MET A 1 -10.14 3.36 -4.26
C MET A 1 -10.62 4.81 -4.23
N SER A 2 -10.15 5.65 -3.30
CA SER A 2 -10.34 7.11 -3.41
C SER A 2 -9.50 7.63 -4.59
N ALA A 3 -9.92 8.72 -5.24
CA ALA A 3 -9.20 9.34 -6.35
C ALA A 3 -7.70 9.55 -6.03
N THR A 4 -7.39 9.87 -4.77
CA THR A 4 -6.02 10.04 -4.26
C THR A 4 -5.16 8.77 -4.36
N ALA A 5 -5.72 7.61 -4.01
CA ALA A 5 -5.00 6.34 -4.09
C ALA A 5 -4.74 5.92 -5.53
N ALA A 6 -5.71 6.15 -6.43
CA ALA A 6 -5.55 5.90 -7.86
C ALA A 6 -4.49 6.83 -8.48
N ALA A 7 -4.57 8.13 -8.21
CA ALA A 7 -3.60 9.12 -8.69
C ALA A 7 -2.17 8.80 -8.22
N ARG A 8 -2.00 8.40 -6.95
CA ARG A 8 -0.73 7.87 -6.44
C ARG A 8 -0.24 6.71 -7.28
N HIS A 9 -1.08 5.71 -7.50
CA HIS A 9 -0.64 4.46 -8.12
C HIS A 9 -0.22 4.70 -9.57
N ILE A 10 -0.95 5.57 -10.27
CA ILE A 10 -0.58 6.07 -11.60
C ILE A 10 0.77 6.77 -11.55
N TYR A 11 0.98 7.69 -10.61
CA TYR A 11 2.26 8.37 -10.43
C TYR A 11 3.41 7.39 -10.16
N TRP A 12 3.18 6.36 -9.33
CA TRP A 12 4.17 5.33 -9.05
C TRP A 12 4.55 4.54 -10.32
N ILE A 13 3.57 4.05 -11.08
CA ILE A 13 3.81 3.28 -12.32
C ILE A 13 4.54 4.13 -13.35
N LEU A 14 4.07 5.36 -13.61
CA LEU A 14 4.57 6.18 -14.72
C LEU A 14 5.91 6.84 -14.42
N TYR A 15 6.17 7.22 -13.17
CA TYR A 15 7.32 8.07 -12.85
C TYR A 15 8.34 7.41 -11.93
N LEU A 16 7.91 6.65 -10.93
CA LEU A 16 8.81 6.09 -9.92
C LEU A 16 9.33 4.70 -10.28
N ASN A 17 8.49 3.86 -10.85
CA ASN A 17 8.88 2.50 -11.18
C ASN A 17 9.94 2.50 -12.28
N ARG A 18 11.09 1.91 -11.96
CA ARG A 18 12.25 1.79 -12.86
C ARG A 18 12.67 0.33 -13.04
N GLU A 19 11.93 -0.58 -12.43
CA GLU A 19 12.19 -2.00 -12.56
C GLU A 19 11.35 -2.58 -13.70
N HIS A 20 11.84 -3.65 -14.29
CA HIS A 20 11.12 -4.30 -15.36
C HIS A 20 9.79 -4.83 -14.81
N PHE A 21 8.68 -4.30 -15.31
CA PHE A 21 7.34 -4.70 -14.93
C PHE A 21 6.66 -5.32 -16.16
N PRO A 22 6.69 -6.66 -16.30
CA PRO A 22 6.21 -7.33 -17.49
C PRO A 22 4.73 -7.01 -17.76
N PRO A 23 4.30 -6.78 -19.01
CA PRO A 23 2.91 -6.44 -19.32
C PRO A 23 1.90 -7.45 -18.78
N LYS A 24 2.21 -8.75 -18.82
CA LYS A 24 1.36 -9.81 -18.26
C LYS A 24 1.14 -9.63 -16.75
N PHE A 25 2.20 -9.33 -16.01
CA PHE A 25 2.12 -9.07 -14.57
C PHE A 25 1.36 -7.78 -14.28
N ALA A 26 1.55 -6.75 -15.11
CA ALA A 26 0.80 -5.50 -15.00
C ALA A 26 -0.71 -5.68 -15.15
N VAL A 27 -1.13 -6.46 -16.15
CA VAL A 27 -2.55 -6.78 -16.37
C VAL A 27 -3.12 -7.57 -15.17
N TYR A 28 -2.39 -8.56 -14.66
CA TYR A 28 -2.80 -9.30 -13.47
C TYR A 28 -3.00 -8.38 -12.27
N VAL A 29 -2.00 -7.55 -11.94
CA VAL A 29 -2.05 -6.63 -10.80
C VAL A 29 -3.17 -5.59 -10.98
N ALA A 30 -3.39 -5.10 -12.21
CA ALA A 30 -4.48 -4.16 -12.49
C ALA A 30 -5.86 -4.79 -12.31
N ALA A 31 -6.09 -5.99 -12.86
CA ALA A 31 -7.34 -6.72 -12.70
C ALA A 31 -7.62 -7.08 -11.24
N PHE A 32 -6.59 -7.52 -10.52
CA PHE A 32 -6.67 -7.82 -9.10
C PHE A 32 -7.03 -6.57 -8.27
N ASN A 33 -6.33 -5.45 -8.50
CA ASN A 33 -6.64 -4.20 -7.79
C ASN A 33 -8.04 -3.69 -8.13
N PHE A 34 -8.47 -3.80 -9.38
CA PHE A 34 -9.81 -3.42 -9.81
C PHE A 34 -10.90 -4.22 -9.08
N ALA A 35 -10.74 -5.55 -8.99
CA ALA A 35 -11.67 -6.40 -8.25
C ALA A 35 -11.74 -6.01 -6.76
N PHE A 36 -10.58 -5.83 -6.11
CA PHE A 36 -10.52 -5.36 -4.72
C PHE A 36 -11.15 -3.97 -4.56
N ASP A 37 -10.93 -3.08 -5.52
CA ASP A 37 -11.45 -1.73 -5.50
C ASP A 37 -12.95 -1.61 -5.72
N ILE A 38 -13.58 -2.60 -6.35
CA ILE A 38 -15.04 -2.74 -6.43
C ILE A 38 -15.57 -3.30 -5.12
N VAL A 39 -14.96 -4.38 -4.61
CA VAL A 39 -15.43 -5.08 -3.41
C VAL A 39 -15.36 -4.19 -2.17
N ARG A 40 -14.31 -3.36 -2.03
CA ARG A 40 -14.10 -2.49 -0.85
C ARG A 40 -15.22 -1.47 -0.59
N PRO A 41 -15.62 -0.60 -1.53
CA PRO A 41 -16.72 0.33 -1.33
C PRO A 41 -18.06 -0.39 -1.24
N LEU A 42 -18.26 -1.51 -1.95
CA LEU A 42 -19.48 -2.32 -1.81
C LEU A 42 -19.58 -2.90 -0.39
N LEU A 43 -18.52 -3.54 0.13
CA LEU A 43 -18.50 -4.01 1.52
C LEU A 43 -18.69 -2.86 2.50
N LEU A 44 -18.08 -1.69 2.27
CA LEU A 44 -18.36 -0.54 3.12
C LEU A 44 -19.83 -0.10 3.03
N LEU A 45 -20.46 -0.07 1.85
CA LEU A 45 -21.86 0.35 1.67
C LEU A 45 -22.86 -0.69 2.20
N PHE A 46 -22.63 -1.98 1.97
CA PHE A 46 -23.47 -3.08 2.46
C PHE A 46 -23.29 -3.35 3.96
N LEU A 47 -22.10 -3.07 4.52
CA LEU A 47 -21.83 -3.20 5.95
C LEU A 47 -22.01 -1.86 6.71
N LYS A 48 -22.30 -0.75 6.00
CA LYS A 48 -22.62 0.58 6.53
C LYS A 48 -23.96 0.55 7.26
N ALA A 49 -23.92 0.15 8.53
CA ALA A 49 -24.78 0.71 9.56
C ALA A 49 -24.21 0.41 10.95
N SER A 50 -23.63 -0.77 11.20
CA SER A 50 -23.43 -1.19 12.59
C SER A 50 -22.08 -0.80 13.22
N THR A 51 -20.96 -0.81 12.51
CA THR A 51 -19.63 -0.66 13.14
C THR A 51 -19.15 0.78 13.26
N ILE A 52 -19.23 1.61 12.22
CA ILE A 52 -18.84 3.04 12.30
C ILE A 52 -19.75 3.81 13.28
N LEU A 53 -21.04 3.47 13.33
CA LEU A 53 -21.99 4.12 14.27
C LEU A 53 -21.70 3.74 15.74
N ARG A 54 -21.19 2.53 15.99
CA ARG A 54 -20.84 1.99 17.33
C ARG A 54 -19.37 2.18 17.71
N SER A 55 -18.59 2.82 16.84
CA SER A 55 -17.15 3.04 17.03
C SER A 55 -16.86 4.17 18.03
N SER A 56 -15.75 4.06 18.74
CA SER A 56 -15.27 5.09 19.66
C SER A 56 -15.12 6.44 18.96
N ARG A 57 -15.73 7.46 19.56
CA ARG A 57 -15.71 8.85 19.09
C ARG A 57 -14.82 9.67 20.00
N ILE A 58 -13.97 10.50 19.41
CA ILE A 58 -13.17 11.47 20.14
C ILE A 58 -13.86 12.83 19.98
N PRO A 59 -14.44 13.41 21.04
CA PRO A 59 -15.00 14.76 20.97
C PRO A 59 -13.86 15.76 20.79
N ILE A 60 -14.03 16.73 19.89
CA ILE A 60 -13.06 17.82 19.76
C ILE A 60 -13.45 18.91 20.77
N PRO A 61 -12.53 19.37 21.63
CA PRO A 61 -12.81 20.47 22.56
C PRO A 61 -13.23 21.73 21.80
N GLY A 62 -14.36 22.33 22.20
CA GLY A 62 -14.83 23.62 21.64
C GLY A 62 -15.76 23.53 20.42
N ASN A 63 -16.17 22.34 19.97
CA ASN A 63 -17.23 22.18 18.98
C ASN A 63 -18.09 20.92 19.23
N ASN A 64 -19.27 20.83 18.59
CA ASN A 64 -20.14 19.65 18.66
C ASN A 64 -19.71 18.53 17.69
N PHE A 65 -18.48 18.58 17.18
CA PHE A 65 -17.98 17.62 16.20
C PHE A 65 -17.20 16.51 16.91
N SER A 66 -17.45 15.26 16.50
CA SER A 66 -16.71 14.10 17.02
C SER A 66 -16.01 13.38 15.89
N LEU A 67 -14.72 13.11 16.08
CA LEU A 67 -13.92 12.34 15.14
C LEU A 67 -14.10 10.85 15.40
N LEU A 68 -14.23 10.09 14.32
CA LEU A 68 -14.31 8.63 14.36
C LEU A 68 -12.88 8.08 14.41
N LEU A 69 -12.51 7.44 15.52
CA LEU A 69 -11.17 6.86 15.69
C LEU A 69 -10.75 5.93 14.53
N PRO A 70 -11.63 5.05 13.98
CA PRO A 70 -11.26 4.21 12.84
C PRO A 70 -10.95 5.01 11.56
N LEU A 71 -11.59 6.17 11.36
CA LEU A 71 -11.30 7.04 10.22
C LEU A 71 -9.93 7.72 10.38
N LEU A 72 -9.60 8.17 11.60
CA LEU A 72 -8.28 8.75 11.89
C LEU A 72 -7.18 7.72 11.68
N LEU A 73 -7.35 6.51 12.20
CA LEU A 73 -6.38 5.44 12.06
C LEU A 73 -6.19 5.04 10.59
N ARG A 74 -7.29 4.93 9.83
CA ARG A 74 -7.23 4.71 8.38
C ARG A 74 -6.45 5.83 7.68
N ALA A 75 -6.75 7.09 7.99
CA ALA A 75 -6.08 8.22 7.37
C ALA A 75 -4.58 8.26 7.72
N ALA A 76 -4.23 8.00 8.97
CA ALA A 76 -2.85 7.96 9.45
C ALA A 76 -2.05 6.84 8.77
N MET A 77 -2.58 5.61 8.73
CA MET A 77 -1.94 4.49 8.03
C MET A 77 -1.81 4.75 6.54
N PHE A 78 -2.86 5.31 5.93
CA PHE A 78 -2.82 5.69 4.53
C PHE A 78 -1.70 6.68 4.27
N LEU A 79 -1.65 7.81 4.99
CA LEU A 79 -0.65 8.86 4.81
C LEU A 79 0.76 8.39 5.12
N PHE A 80 0.96 7.70 6.24
CA PHE A 80 2.29 7.25 6.66
C PHE A 80 2.85 6.19 5.69
N GLY A 81 2.08 5.13 5.39
CA GLY A 81 2.50 4.14 4.40
C GLY A 81 2.70 4.79 3.01
N SER A 82 1.83 5.73 2.67
CA SER A 82 1.91 6.50 1.44
C SER A 82 3.23 7.26 1.28
N ILE A 83 3.59 8.03 2.30
CA ILE A 83 4.79 8.88 2.29
C ILE A 83 6.04 8.00 2.30
N THR A 84 6.08 6.99 3.17
CA THR A 84 7.23 6.08 3.29
C THR A 84 7.49 5.34 1.98
N GLU A 85 6.45 4.86 1.28
CA GLU A 85 6.59 4.22 -0.02
C GLU A 85 7.20 5.16 -1.07
N ILE A 86 6.65 6.39 -1.20
CA ILE A 86 7.15 7.37 -2.17
C ILE A 86 8.59 7.77 -1.85
N LEU A 87 8.91 8.03 -0.57
CA LEU A 87 10.26 8.40 -0.17
C LEU A 87 11.26 7.28 -0.44
N ALA A 88 10.91 6.04 -0.13
CA ALA A 88 11.77 4.88 -0.39
C ALA A 88 12.05 4.74 -1.91
N GLU A 89 11.04 4.90 -2.74
CA GLU A 89 11.16 4.83 -4.20
C GLU A 89 11.95 6.00 -4.78
N VAL A 90 11.75 7.22 -4.28
CA VAL A 90 12.54 8.40 -4.68
C VAL A 90 14.01 8.23 -4.33
N GLN A 91 14.32 7.73 -3.13
CA GLN A 91 15.69 7.43 -2.71
C GLN A 91 16.35 6.41 -3.64
N ARG A 92 15.64 5.30 -3.93
CA ARG A 92 16.10 4.25 -4.85
C ARG A 92 16.29 4.77 -6.28
N LYS A 93 15.33 5.54 -6.79
CA LYS A 93 15.37 6.16 -8.12
C LYS A 93 16.58 7.09 -8.26
N ARG A 94 16.83 7.97 -7.29
CA ARG A 94 18.00 8.88 -7.30
C ARG A 94 19.32 8.12 -7.32
N PHE A 95 19.44 7.05 -6.54
CA PHE A 95 20.63 6.20 -6.54
C PHE A 95 20.86 5.55 -7.91
N LYS A 96 19.82 4.94 -8.48
CA LYS A 96 19.87 4.22 -9.77
C LYS A 96 20.04 5.14 -10.98
N TYR A 97 19.73 6.43 -10.86
CA TYR A 97 19.90 7.41 -11.93
C TYR A 97 21.36 7.67 -12.27
N ARG A 98 22.29 7.45 -11.32
CA ARG A 98 23.72 7.66 -11.56
C ARG A 98 24.31 6.49 -12.37
N PRO A 99 25.03 6.75 -13.47
CA PRO A 99 25.64 5.71 -14.30
C PRO A 99 26.57 4.77 -13.51
N GLU A 100 27.31 5.32 -12.54
CA GLU A 100 28.21 4.58 -11.63
C GLU A 100 27.51 3.54 -10.73
N ASN A 101 26.18 3.61 -10.62
CA ASN A 101 25.36 2.70 -9.82
C ASN A 101 24.60 1.67 -10.67
N LYS A 102 24.87 1.61 -11.97
CA LYS A 102 24.27 0.60 -12.86
C LYS A 102 24.59 -0.80 -12.34
N GLY A 103 23.57 -1.65 -12.23
CA GLY A 103 23.70 -3.00 -11.66
C GLY A 103 23.71 -3.07 -10.13
N LYS A 104 24.20 -2.04 -9.42
CA LYS A 104 24.35 -2.04 -7.96
C LYS A 104 23.03 -1.99 -7.20
N ILE A 105 22.95 -2.65 -6.05
CA ILE A 105 21.77 -2.64 -5.18
C ILE A 105 21.79 -1.40 -4.27
N TYR A 106 20.63 -0.76 -4.09
CA TYR A 106 20.50 0.34 -3.14
C TYR A 106 20.16 -0.19 -1.75
N THR A 107 21.00 0.13 -0.76
CA THR A 107 20.83 -0.30 0.64
C THR A 107 20.81 0.87 1.62
N GLY A 108 20.77 2.11 1.12
CA GLY A 108 20.80 3.33 1.94
C GLY A 108 19.42 3.84 2.36
N GLY A 109 19.39 4.90 3.18
CA GLY A 109 18.14 5.57 3.58
C GLY A 109 17.17 4.62 4.27
N LEU A 110 15.90 4.64 3.83
CA LEU A 110 14.84 3.78 4.38
C LEU A 110 15.10 2.29 4.15
N TRP A 111 15.91 1.93 3.15
CA TRP A 111 16.22 0.54 2.80
C TRP A 111 17.18 -0.12 3.80
N ARG A 112 17.79 0.64 4.72
CA ARG A 112 18.56 0.08 5.85
C ARG A 112 17.69 -0.61 6.89
N PHE A 113 16.41 -0.25 6.98
CA PHE A 113 15.49 -0.78 8.00
C PHE A 113 14.77 -2.04 7.54
N ALA A 114 14.48 -2.16 6.25
CA ALA A 114 13.81 -3.32 5.70
C ALA A 114 14.20 -3.55 4.23
N ARG A 115 14.39 -4.83 3.87
CA ARG A 115 14.68 -5.28 2.49
C ARG A 115 13.61 -4.83 1.50
N TYR A 116 12.35 -4.84 1.93
CA TYR A 116 11.17 -4.49 1.13
C TYR A 116 10.37 -3.36 1.79
N ILE A 117 11.04 -2.25 2.14
CA ILE A 117 10.40 -1.13 2.85
C ILE A 117 9.24 -0.52 2.06
N ASN A 118 9.34 -0.49 0.72
CA ASN A 118 8.28 -0.05 -0.18
C ASN A 118 7.06 -0.97 -0.11
N TYR A 119 7.26 -2.29 -0.08
CA TYR A 119 6.17 -3.28 0.03
C TYR A 119 5.53 -3.27 1.41
N ALA A 120 6.32 -3.17 2.48
CA ALA A 120 5.79 -3.00 3.83
C ALA A 120 4.90 -1.76 3.93
N SER A 121 5.34 -0.66 3.31
CA SER A 121 4.57 0.59 3.22
C SER A 121 3.30 0.42 2.38
N TYR A 122 3.37 -0.34 1.28
CA TYR A 122 2.23 -0.70 0.42
C TYR A 122 1.14 -1.46 1.18
N ILE A 123 1.54 -2.50 1.91
CA ILE A 123 0.64 -3.28 2.77
C ILE A 123 0.03 -2.37 3.85
N LEU A 124 0.82 -1.47 4.45
CA LEU A 124 0.34 -0.60 5.51
C LEU A 124 -0.75 0.38 5.03
N TRP A 125 -0.53 1.08 3.93
CA TRP A 125 -1.53 2.04 3.45
C TRP A 125 -2.77 1.37 2.86
N ARG A 126 -2.65 0.15 2.31
CA ARG A 126 -3.82 -0.67 1.90
C ARG A 126 -4.58 -1.21 3.12
N GLY A 127 -3.87 -1.71 4.13
CA GLY A 127 -4.44 -2.33 5.32
C GLY A 127 -5.26 -1.38 6.21
N GLY A 128 -5.00 -0.06 6.14
CA GLY A 128 -5.78 0.94 6.88
C GLY A 128 -7.29 0.91 6.61
N TYR A 129 -7.72 0.40 5.45
CA TYR A 129 -9.15 0.26 5.12
C TYR A 129 -9.89 -0.74 6.03
N MET A 130 -9.18 -1.75 6.51
CA MET A 130 -9.74 -2.87 7.27
C MET A 130 -10.21 -2.44 8.67
N LEU A 131 -9.42 -1.58 9.31
CA LEU A 131 -9.71 -1.05 10.65
C LEU A 131 -10.98 -0.19 10.65
N ALA A 132 -11.28 0.47 9.53
CA ALA A 132 -12.51 1.24 9.37
C ALA A 132 -13.76 0.36 9.15
N ALA A 133 -13.60 -0.87 8.63
CA ALA A 133 -14.71 -1.77 8.35
C ALA A 133 -15.13 -2.59 9.59
N GLY A 134 -14.19 -2.90 10.51
CA GLY A 134 -14.48 -3.49 11.83
C GLY A 134 -15.16 -4.87 11.79
N ARG A 135 -14.99 -5.64 10.70
CA ARG A 135 -15.65 -6.94 10.50
C ARG A 135 -14.67 -7.99 9.97
N ILE A 136 -14.98 -9.25 10.25
CA ILE A 136 -14.15 -10.42 9.90
C ILE A 136 -13.99 -10.56 8.38
N VAL A 137 -15.05 -10.33 7.60
CA VAL A 137 -15.03 -10.51 6.13
C VAL A 137 -13.97 -9.64 5.43
N PRO A 138 -13.94 -8.30 5.61
CA PRO A 138 -12.83 -7.46 5.16
C PRO A 138 -11.46 -7.94 5.66
N GLY A 139 -11.41 -8.49 6.88
CA GLY A 139 -10.21 -9.07 7.47
C GLY A 139 -9.65 -10.24 6.69
N VAL A 140 -10.51 -11.20 6.36
CA VAL A 140 -10.15 -12.39 5.59
C VAL A 140 -9.64 -11.99 4.19
N LEU A 141 -10.31 -11.05 3.51
CA LEU A 141 -9.89 -10.59 2.18
C LEU A 141 -8.50 -9.96 2.19
N GLU A 142 -8.14 -9.21 3.22
CA GLU A 142 -6.81 -8.61 3.32
C GLU A 142 -5.74 -9.63 3.68
N VAL A 143 -6.06 -10.64 4.50
CA VAL A 143 -5.16 -11.77 4.76
C VAL A 143 -4.89 -12.56 3.47
N LEU A 144 -5.92 -12.84 2.67
CA LEU A 144 -5.77 -13.48 1.36
C LEU A 144 -4.90 -12.64 0.42
N PHE A 145 -5.13 -11.33 0.39
CA PHE A 145 -4.26 -10.41 -0.35
C PHE A 145 -2.82 -10.46 0.13
N LEU A 146 -2.57 -10.41 1.45
CA LEU A 146 -1.23 -10.46 2.00
C LEU A 146 -0.55 -11.78 1.63
N GLN A 147 -1.26 -12.91 1.71
CA GLN A 147 -0.74 -14.21 1.30
C GLN A 147 -0.37 -14.23 -0.19
N ASP A 148 -1.24 -13.75 -1.08
CA ASP A 148 -0.95 -13.64 -2.51
C ASP A 148 0.25 -12.73 -2.77
N PHE A 149 0.26 -11.56 -2.14
CA PHE A 149 1.31 -10.55 -2.30
C PHE A 149 2.69 -11.06 -1.85
N LEU A 150 2.75 -11.78 -0.73
CA LEU A 150 3.99 -12.42 -0.26
C LEU A 150 4.45 -13.52 -1.22
N ARG A 151 3.53 -14.32 -1.78
CA ARG A 151 3.88 -15.43 -2.69
C ARG A 151 4.27 -14.98 -4.08
N THR A 152 3.71 -13.87 -4.56
CA THR A 152 3.94 -13.37 -5.92
C THR A 152 4.98 -12.26 -5.95
N SER A 153 4.72 -11.15 -5.27
CA SER A 153 5.52 -9.92 -5.37
C SER A 153 6.84 -10.05 -4.62
N VAL A 154 6.81 -10.53 -3.38
CA VAL A 154 8.05 -10.70 -2.59
C VAL A 154 8.94 -11.77 -3.19
N LYS A 155 8.38 -12.95 -3.47
CA LYS A 155 9.14 -14.05 -4.09
C LYS A 155 9.75 -13.66 -5.43
N GLY A 156 8.98 -13.02 -6.31
CA GLY A 156 9.49 -12.58 -7.61
C GLY A 156 10.63 -11.56 -7.50
N MET A 157 10.56 -10.68 -6.49
CA MET A 157 11.65 -9.74 -6.21
C MET A 157 12.87 -10.43 -5.61
N ASP A 158 12.69 -11.40 -4.70
CA ASP A 158 13.80 -12.20 -4.14
C ASP A 158 14.57 -12.93 -5.26
N GLU A 159 13.85 -13.55 -6.20
CA GLU A 159 14.44 -14.22 -7.38
C GLU A 159 15.25 -13.24 -8.25
N TYR A 160 14.66 -12.09 -8.57
CA TYR A 160 15.33 -11.04 -9.34
C TYR A 160 16.59 -10.51 -8.63
N MET A 161 16.52 -10.26 -7.31
CA MET A 161 17.66 -9.75 -6.54
C MET A 161 18.78 -10.79 -6.43
N THR A 162 18.44 -12.07 -6.28
CA THR A 162 19.41 -13.18 -6.27
C THR A 162 20.19 -13.27 -7.57
N SER A 163 19.53 -13.01 -8.71
CA SER A 163 20.18 -12.99 -10.02
C SER A 163 21.23 -11.88 -10.20
N LYS A 164 21.26 -10.87 -9.32
CA LYS A 164 22.19 -9.72 -9.41
C LYS A 164 23.38 -9.80 -8.48
N VAL A 165 23.36 -10.74 -7.54
CA VAL A 165 24.44 -10.92 -6.54
C VAL A 165 25.37 -12.07 -6.92
N ARG A 166 24.97 -12.91 -7.90
CA ARG A 166 25.85 -13.88 -8.57
C ARG A 166 26.67 -13.20 -9.67
#